data_AF-A0A943JNE9-F1
#
_entry.id   AF-A0A943JNE9-F1
#
_cell.length_a   1.000
_cell.length_b   1.000
_cell.length_c   1.000
_cell.angle_alpha   90.00
_cell.angle_beta   90.00
_cell.angle_gamma   90.00
#
_symmetry.space_group_name_H-M   'P 1'
#
loop_
_entity.id
_entity.type
_entity.pdbx_description
1 polymer ?
#
loop_
_entity_poly.entity_id
_entity_poly.type
_entity_poly.pdbx_seq_one_letter_code
_entity_poly.pdbx_strand_id
1 'polypeptide(L)'
;LTGFWVGKFEISTTDSTCNSSASSANCNKVLTMTIKPNVSSWRYATISNHFTSIQNAKTTYGINNADSHMMKNMEWGAVAYLKQSKYGLGTTDIAVNTNSSYYTGGGTSDAYKTNVAQSTTGNIYGVYDMSGGAWERVMGNMKNSSNAFYSSNAGFTTAPDAKYYDSYKYDSSSNKTHARGKLGDATKETLATFGNTSGGWYSDYASFPGSSDSWFGRGGYYGDGTDAGVFIFGGSYGGDVDYYSARAVLTAE
;
A
#
# COMPACT_ATOMS: atom_id res chain seq x y z
N LEU A 1 -19.33 -8.40 -13.23
CA LEU A 1 -17.98 -8.13 -13.76
C LEU A 1 -17.01 -9.00 -12.96
N THR A 2 -16.17 -9.78 -13.61
CA THR A 2 -15.13 -10.56 -12.94
C THR A 2 -13.87 -9.71 -12.77
N GLY A 3 -13.13 -9.88 -11.67
CA GLY A 3 -11.92 -9.11 -11.37
C GLY A 3 -11.93 -8.51 -9.97
N PHE A 4 -11.07 -7.51 -9.77
CA PHE A 4 -10.97 -6.76 -8.53
C PHE A 4 -11.05 -5.26 -8.79
N TRP A 5 -11.53 -4.52 -7.80
CA TRP A 5 -11.61 -3.07 -7.76
C TRP A 5 -10.66 -2.56 -6.69
N VAL A 6 -10.00 -1.45 -6.99
CA VAL A 6 -8.99 -0.85 -6.13
C VAL A 6 -9.53 0.47 -5.60
N GLY A 7 -9.34 0.71 -4.31
CA GLY A 7 -9.60 2.02 -3.73
C GLY A 7 -8.81 3.09 -4.47
N LYS A 8 -9.50 4.09 -5.01
CA LYS A 8 -8.89 5.13 -5.85
C LYS A 8 -7.82 5.95 -5.12
N PHE A 9 -7.98 6.11 -3.82
CA PHE A 9 -7.09 6.84 -2.93
C PHE A 9 -6.65 5.91 -1.79
N GLU A 10 -5.60 6.30 -1.04
CA GLU A 10 -5.33 5.73 0.28
C GLU A 10 -6.60 5.77 1.16
N ILE A 11 -6.70 4.85 2.12
CA ILE A 11 -7.86 4.85 3.02
C ILE A 11 -7.80 6.06 3.98
N SER A 12 -8.96 6.65 4.24
CA SER A 12 -9.22 7.52 5.39
C SER A 12 -10.25 6.84 6.30
N THR A 13 -10.84 7.57 7.24
CA THR A 13 -11.88 7.03 8.13
C THR A 13 -13.03 8.02 8.33
N THR A 14 -14.20 7.55 8.77
CA THR A 14 -15.29 8.43 9.22
C THR A 14 -14.98 9.15 10.54
N ASP A 15 -14.00 8.68 11.33
CA ASP A 15 -13.55 9.37 12.54
C ASP A 15 -12.69 10.59 12.16
N SER A 16 -13.28 11.78 12.27
CA SER A 16 -12.63 13.03 11.87
C SER A 16 -11.37 13.35 12.68
N THR A 17 -11.25 12.83 13.91
CA THR A 17 -10.05 13.02 14.72
C THR A 17 -8.84 12.34 14.09
N CYS A 18 -9.05 11.20 13.44
CA CYS A 18 -8.01 10.48 12.71
C CYS A 18 -7.65 11.09 11.36
N ASN A 19 -8.45 12.05 10.88
CA ASN A 19 -8.19 12.78 9.64
C ASN A 19 -7.60 14.18 9.88
N SER A 20 -7.52 14.64 11.13
CA SER A 20 -7.12 16.02 11.46
C SER A 20 -6.09 16.12 12.59
N SER A 21 -6.12 15.20 13.55
CA SER A 21 -5.22 15.16 14.71
C SER A 21 -4.95 13.70 15.10
N ALA A 22 -4.42 12.93 14.14
CA ALA A 22 -4.21 11.51 14.30
C ALA A 22 -3.08 11.20 15.31
N SER A 23 -3.28 10.16 16.10
CA SER A 23 -2.30 9.60 17.02
C SER A 23 -2.59 8.12 17.24
N SER A 24 -1.62 7.38 17.78
CA SER A 24 -1.84 5.98 18.15
C SER A 24 -2.99 5.81 19.15
N ALA A 25 -3.16 6.75 20.08
CA ALA A 25 -4.16 6.66 21.14
C ALA A 25 -5.60 6.75 20.63
N ASN A 26 -5.87 7.54 19.59
CA ASN A 26 -7.21 7.69 19.03
C ASN A 26 -7.44 6.83 17.77
N CYS A 27 -6.40 6.48 17.02
CA CYS A 27 -6.54 5.87 15.69
C CYS A 27 -6.11 4.41 15.59
N ASN A 28 -5.41 3.85 16.58
CA ASN A 28 -5.00 2.44 16.56
C ASN A 28 -6.13 1.51 17.01
N LYS A 29 -7.23 1.48 16.26
CA LYS A 29 -8.43 0.68 16.54
C LYS A 29 -9.17 0.35 15.25
N VAL A 30 -10.09 -0.61 15.30
CA VAL A 30 -10.97 -0.89 14.15
C VAL A 30 -11.92 0.30 13.94
N LEU A 31 -11.94 0.82 12.71
CA LEU A 31 -12.71 2.00 12.32
C LEU A 31 -13.48 1.75 11.03
N THR A 32 -14.55 2.52 10.80
CA THR A 32 -15.15 2.58 9.46
C THR A 32 -14.22 3.37 8.55
N MET A 33 -13.62 2.67 7.59
CA MET A 33 -12.75 3.24 6.56
C MET A 33 -13.56 4.02 5.53
N THR A 34 -12.96 4.97 4.82
CA THR A 34 -13.55 5.61 3.63
C THR A 34 -12.48 5.80 2.55
N ILE A 35 -12.89 6.00 1.30
CA ILE A 35 -11.98 6.29 0.19
C ILE A 35 -12.45 7.60 -0.45
N LYS A 36 -11.78 8.72 -0.12
CA LYS A 36 -12.17 10.07 -0.54
C LYS A 36 -10.91 10.90 -0.81
N PRO A 37 -10.94 11.84 -1.79
CA PRO A 37 -9.90 12.86 -1.91
C PRO A 37 -10.07 13.92 -0.81
N ASN A 38 -9.06 14.79 -0.61
CA ASN A 38 -9.13 15.92 0.33
C ASN A 38 -9.42 15.47 1.78
N VAL A 39 -8.90 14.31 2.15
CA VAL A 39 -8.89 13.86 3.54
C VAL A 39 -7.48 13.34 3.83
N SER A 40 -6.94 13.61 5.02
CA SER A 40 -5.70 12.94 5.41
C SER A 40 -5.93 11.43 5.39
N SER A 41 -4.98 10.67 4.86
CA SER A 41 -5.03 9.22 4.98
C SER A 41 -4.98 8.79 6.44
N TRP A 42 -5.65 7.68 6.72
CA TRP A 42 -5.69 7.08 8.05
C TRP A 42 -4.35 6.42 8.31
N ARG A 43 -3.69 6.91 9.36
CA ARG A 43 -2.37 6.50 9.84
C ARG A 43 -2.45 6.18 11.34
N TYR A 44 -1.33 5.80 11.96
CA TYR A 44 -1.27 5.43 13.38
C TYR A 44 -2.14 4.22 13.75
N ALA A 45 -2.23 3.23 12.86
CA ALA A 45 -2.87 1.96 13.16
C ALA A 45 -1.97 0.78 12.77
N THR A 46 -2.09 -0.33 13.49
CA THR A 46 -1.46 -1.60 13.13
C THR A 46 -2.03 -2.13 11.82
N ILE A 47 -1.28 -3.01 11.14
CA ILE A 47 -1.78 -3.71 9.96
C ILE A 47 -3.07 -4.48 10.27
N SER A 48 -3.19 -5.13 11.44
CA SER A 48 -4.42 -5.86 11.81
C SER A 48 -5.64 -4.95 11.92
N ASN A 49 -5.48 -3.71 12.39
CA ASN A 49 -6.58 -2.75 12.48
C ASN A 49 -7.00 -2.24 11.10
N HIS A 50 -6.06 -1.93 10.20
CA HIS A 50 -6.37 -1.63 8.80
C HIS A 50 -7.06 -2.81 8.12
N PHE A 51 -6.47 -4.01 8.23
CA PHE A 51 -6.99 -5.25 7.65
C PHE A 51 -8.44 -5.51 8.09
N THR A 52 -8.69 -5.50 9.41
CA THR A 52 -10.03 -5.79 9.97
C THR A 52 -11.04 -4.74 9.56
N SER A 53 -10.64 -3.47 9.54
CA SER A 53 -11.52 -2.36 9.13
C SER A 53 -11.92 -2.46 7.65
N ILE A 54 -10.98 -2.86 6.79
CA ILE A 54 -11.27 -3.09 5.38
C ILE A 54 -12.12 -4.36 5.19
N GLN A 55 -11.87 -5.44 5.92
CA GLN A 55 -12.75 -6.63 5.92
C GLN A 55 -14.19 -6.27 6.31
N ASN A 56 -14.35 -5.40 7.30
CA ASN A 56 -15.67 -4.97 7.78
C ASN A 56 -16.42 -4.09 6.76
N ALA A 57 -15.75 -3.55 5.73
CA ALA A 57 -16.38 -2.76 4.68
C ALA A 57 -17.50 -3.54 3.97
N LYS A 58 -17.36 -4.86 3.81
CA LYS A 58 -18.41 -5.75 3.30
C LYS A 58 -19.73 -5.55 4.04
N THR A 59 -19.69 -5.65 5.37
CA THR A 59 -20.87 -5.51 6.22
C THR A 59 -21.30 -4.04 6.33
N THR A 60 -20.36 -3.12 6.57
CA THR A 60 -20.65 -1.69 6.78
C THR A 60 -21.32 -1.04 5.58
N TYR A 61 -20.97 -1.47 4.36
CA TYR A 61 -21.52 -0.92 3.12
C TYR A 61 -22.51 -1.86 2.40
N GLY A 62 -22.90 -2.99 3.03
CA GLY A 62 -23.89 -3.90 2.47
C GLY A 62 -23.46 -4.57 1.15
N ILE A 63 -22.18 -4.92 1.03
CA ILE A 63 -21.61 -5.55 -0.17
C ILE A 63 -21.88 -7.06 -0.11
N ASN A 64 -22.88 -7.53 -0.86
CA ASN A 64 -23.36 -8.90 -0.73
C ASN A 64 -22.68 -9.93 -1.66
N ASN A 65 -22.04 -9.49 -2.75
CA ASN A 65 -21.49 -10.38 -3.80
C ASN A 65 -20.00 -10.10 -4.07
N ALA A 66 -19.26 -9.72 -3.04
CA ALA A 66 -17.84 -9.47 -3.14
C ALA A 66 -17.13 -9.61 -1.79
N ASP A 67 -15.84 -9.86 -1.86
CA ASP A 67 -14.91 -9.91 -0.73
C ASP A 67 -14.16 -8.59 -0.66
N SER A 68 -14.13 -7.95 0.51
CA SER A 68 -13.39 -6.70 0.75
C SER A 68 -12.17 -7.00 1.60
N HIS A 69 -10.98 -6.66 1.14
CA HIS A 69 -9.73 -6.97 1.84
C HIS A 69 -8.68 -5.88 1.63
N MET A 70 -7.70 -5.86 2.53
CA MET A 70 -6.53 -5.00 2.39
C MET A 70 -5.66 -5.48 1.22
N MET A 71 -5.17 -4.55 0.40
CA MET A 71 -4.44 -4.86 -0.83
C MET A 71 -3.27 -5.83 -0.59
N LYS A 72 -3.16 -6.83 -1.46
CA LYS A 72 -2.04 -7.77 -1.53
C LYS A 72 -0.94 -7.28 -2.48
N ASN A 73 0.25 -7.88 -2.39
CA ASN A 73 1.36 -7.54 -3.27
C ASN A 73 1.08 -7.88 -4.73
N MET A 74 0.44 -9.03 -5.00
CA MET A 74 0.03 -9.40 -6.36
C MET A 74 -0.96 -8.39 -6.97
N GLU A 75 -1.82 -7.79 -6.15
CA GLU A 75 -2.80 -6.79 -6.60
C GLU A 75 -2.14 -5.44 -6.85
N TRP A 76 -1.19 -5.03 -6.00
CA TRP A 76 -0.34 -3.86 -6.25
C TRP A 76 0.41 -3.99 -7.58
N GLY A 77 1.04 -5.15 -7.82
CA GLY A 77 1.76 -5.43 -9.06
C GLY A 77 0.87 -5.32 -10.30
N ALA A 78 -0.37 -5.83 -10.24
CA ALA A 78 -1.33 -5.66 -11.32
C ALA A 78 -1.65 -4.18 -11.62
N VAL A 79 -1.81 -3.34 -10.59
CA VAL A 79 -1.99 -1.88 -10.78
C VAL A 79 -0.73 -1.23 -11.35
N ALA A 80 0.46 -1.63 -10.89
CA ALA A 80 1.73 -1.13 -11.38
C ALA A 80 1.94 -1.44 -12.88
N TYR A 81 1.59 -2.66 -13.31
CA TYR A 81 1.64 -3.01 -14.73
C TYR A 81 0.61 -2.27 -15.57
N LEU A 82 -0.59 -2.03 -15.03
CA LEU A 82 -1.57 -1.19 -15.71
C LEU A 82 -1.07 0.26 -15.86
N LYS A 83 -0.42 0.83 -14.84
CA LYS A 83 0.27 2.13 -14.93
C LYS A 83 1.30 2.13 -16.05
N GLN A 84 2.11 1.07 -16.18
CA GLN A 84 3.14 0.96 -17.22
C GLN A 84 2.59 0.70 -18.62
N SER A 85 1.31 0.31 -18.75
CA SER A 85 0.71 -0.06 -20.03
C SER A 85 0.41 1.16 -20.91
N LYS A 86 0.05 0.91 -22.18
CA LYS A 86 -0.45 1.95 -23.10
C LYS A 86 -1.78 2.60 -22.67
N TYR A 87 -2.46 2.02 -21.68
CA TYR A 87 -3.69 2.56 -21.10
C TYR A 87 -3.44 3.32 -19.78
N GLY A 88 -2.21 3.25 -19.26
CA GLY A 88 -1.74 4.02 -18.12
C GLY A 88 -0.85 5.19 -18.56
N LEU A 89 0.26 5.37 -17.86
CA LEU A 89 1.30 6.37 -18.14
C LEU A 89 2.40 5.87 -19.08
N GLY A 90 2.41 4.58 -19.46
CA GLY A 90 3.48 4.02 -20.27
C GLY A 90 4.82 4.09 -19.53
N THR A 91 5.86 4.59 -20.21
CA THR A 91 7.19 4.84 -19.60
C THR A 91 7.30 6.18 -18.88
N THR A 92 6.22 6.96 -18.83
CA THR A 92 6.20 8.18 -18.03
C THR A 92 6.10 7.78 -16.56
N ASP A 93 6.94 8.39 -15.73
CA ASP A 93 6.86 8.13 -14.32
C ASP A 93 5.67 8.83 -13.66
N ILE A 94 5.13 8.24 -12.60
CA ILE A 94 4.03 8.83 -11.85
C ILE A 94 4.59 9.94 -10.96
N ALA A 95 3.89 11.08 -10.88
CA ALA A 95 4.32 12.17 -10.02
C ALA A 95 4.06 11.84 -8.55
N VAL A 96 4.95 12.32 -7.69
CA VAL A 96 4.87 12.13 -6.24
C VAL A 96 3.77 13.02 -5.66
N ASN A 97 2.95 12.44 -4.77
CA ASN A 97 2.15 13.21 -3.83
C ASN A 97 3.08 13.77 -2.74
N THR A 98 3.51 15.03 -2.91
CA THR A 98 4.41 15.72 -1.98
C THR A 98 3.67 16.42 -0.83
N ASN A 99 2.40 16.10 -0.58
CA ASN A 99 1.61 16.76 0.44
C ASN A 99 2.01 16.26 1.85
N SER A 100 2.69 17.11 2.62
CA SER A 100 3.17 16.76 3.97
C SER A 100 2.07 16.58 5.02
N SER A 101 0.83 16.93 4.67
CA SER A 101 -0.37 16.69 5.49
C SER A 101 -1.11 15.41 5.07
N TYR A 102 -0.52 14.59 4.19
CA TYR A 102 -1.04 13.28 3.77
C TYR A 102 -2.44 13.34 3.15
N TYR A 103 -2.78 14.48 2.54
CA TYR A 103 -4.03 14.59 1.82
C TYR A 103 -4.04 13.67 0.61
N THR A 104 -5.02 12.78 0.58
CA THR A 104 -5.30 11.90 -0.55
C THR A 104 -5.63 12.69 -1.81
N GLY A 105 -5.08 12.25 -2.95
CA GLY A 105 -5.19 12.97 -4.21
C GLY A 105 -4.35 14.26 -4.26
N GLY A 106 -3.38 14.41 -3.35
CA GLY A 106 -2.35 15.44 -3.43
C GLY A 106 -2.72 16.83 -2.93
N GLY A 107 -3.84 16.99 -2.23
CA GLY A 107 -4.21 18.29 -1.68
C GLY A 107 -5.66 18.42 -1.26
N THR A 108 -6.07 19.66 -1.05
CA THR A 108 -7.41 19.97 -0.53
C THR A 108 -8.44 20.21 -1.64
N SER A 109 -9.71 20.26 -1.26
CA SER A 109 -10.87 20.38 -2.16
C SER A 109 -10.85 19.34 -3.29
N ASP A 110 -10.65 19.75 -4.54
CA ASP A 110 -10.61 18.88 -5.71
C ASP A 110 -9.24 18.89 -6.41
N ALA A 111 -8.16 19.14 -5.65
CA ALA A 111 -6.78 19.14 -6.13
C ALA A 111 -6.43 17.90 -6.99
N TYR A 112 -7.01 16.73 -6.71
CA TYR A 112 -6.80 15.53 -7.53
C TYR A 112 -7.14 15.76 -9.01
N LYS A 113 -8.08 16.67 -9.33
CA LYS A 113 -8.45 17.00 -10.71
C LYS A 113 -7.36 17.75 -11.48
N THR A 114 -6.50 18.49 -10.78
CA THR A 114 -5.36 19.19 -11.37
C THR A 114 -4.06 18.39 -11.22
N ASN A 115 -3.94 17.61 -10.15
CA ASN A 115 -2.79 16.74 -9.86
C ASN A 115 -2.81 15.42 -10.65
N VAL A 116 -3.28 15.43 -11.89
CA VAL A 116 -3.49 14.19 -12.69
C VAL A 116 -2.21 13.43 -12.98
N ALA A 117 -1.04 14.09 -12.91
CA ALA A 117 0.26 13.42 -13.02
C ALA A 117 0.53 12.44 -11.86
N GLN A 118 -0.13 12.63 -10.71
CA GLN A 118 -0.07 11.71 -9.55
C GLN A 118 -1.03 10.52 -9.71
N SER A 119 -1.73 10.43 -10.84
CA SER A 119 -2.64 9.34 -11.16
C SER A 119 -1.99 8.32 -12.08
N THR A 120 -2.27 7.03 -11.90
CA THR A 120 -1.72 5.94 -12.72
C THR A 120 -2.06 6.01 -14.22
N THR A 121 -2.99 6.88 -14.63
CA THR A 121 -3.41 7.08 -16.02
C THR A 121 -3.13 8.48 -16.55
N GLY A 122 -2.54 9.38 -15.76
CA GLY A 122 -2.33 10.78 -16.15
C GLY A 122 -3.62 11.58 -16.33
N ASN A 123 -4.75 11.09 -15.80
CA ASN A 123 -6.06 11.77 -15.84
C ASN A 123 -6.84 11.48 -14.56
N ILE A 124 -8.04 12.06 -14.43
CA ILE A 124 -8.82 11.97 -13.19
C ILE A 124 -9.37 10.57 -12.88
N TYR A 125 -9.22 9.59 -13.75
CA TYR A 125 -9.85 8.27 -13.61
C TYR A 125 -8.91 7.19 -13.06
N GLY A 126 -7.60 7.43 -13.03
CA GLY A 126 -6.64 6.49 -12.49
C GLY A 126 -6.63 6.45 -10.96
N VAL A 127 -5.75 5.61 -10.44
CA VAL A 127 -5.50 5.44 -9.01
C VAL A 127 -4.47 6.49 -8.58
N TYR A 128 -4.73 7.15 -7.46
CA TYR A 128 -3.86 8.17 -6.87
C TYR A 128 -3.13 7.60 -5.66
N ASP A 129 -2.15 8.36 -5.16
CA ASP A 129 -1.41 8.04 -3.93
C ASP A 129 -0.62 6.72 -4.05
N MET A 130 -0.22 6.36 -5.28
CA MET A 130 0.64 5.21 -5.57
C MET A 130 2.13 5.63 -5.67
N SER A 131 2.42 6.90 -5.40
CA SER A 131 3.75 7.52 -5.29
C SER A 131 3.67 8.71 -4.34
N GLY A 132 4.38 8.66 -3.21
CA GLY A 132 4.30 9.66 -2.14
C GLY A 132 3.00 9.61 -1.34
N GLY A 133 2.79 10.62 -0.49
CA GLY A 133 1.73 10.58 0.53
C GLY A 133 2.19 9.81 1.76
N ALA A 134 1.43 8.77 2.13
CA ALA A 134 1.84 7.82 3.17
C ALA A 134 2.43 6.56 2.52
N TRP A 135 3.34 5.90 3.22
CA TRP A 135 3.72 4.54 2.82
C TRP A 135 2.50 3.62 2.93
N GLU A 136 2.16 2.91 1.87
CA GLU A 136 1.04 1.98 1.88
C GLU A 136 1.51 0.60 2.29
N ARG A 137 1.04 0.15 3.45
CA ARG A 137 1.22 -1.25 3.84
C ARG A 137 0.32 -2.10 2.98
N VAL A 138 0.88 -3.19 2.49
CA VAL A 138 0.14 -4.23 1.76
C VAL A 138 0.28 -5.54 2.52
N MET A 139 -0.64 -6.47 2.28
CA MET A 139 -0.63 -7.80 2.88
C MET A 139 0.43 -8.70 2.23
N GLY A 140 1.70 -8.25 2.24
CA GLY A 140 2.89 -9.03 1.90
C GLY A 140 3.73 -9.24 3.15
N ASN A 141 3.96 -10.49 3.55
CA ASN A 141 4.62 -10.84 4.81
C ASN A 141 5.81 -11.77 4.58
N MET A 142 6.97 -11.42 5.13
CA MET A 142 8.10 -12.35 5.23
C MET A 142 7.82 -13.36 6.35
N LYS A 143 7.98 -14.64 6.05
CA LYS A 143 7.90 -15.70 7.08
C LYS A 143 8.97 -15.51 8.15
N ASN A 144 8.74 -16.04 9.35
CA ASN A 144 9.75 -16.05 10.41
C ASN A 144 10.79 -17.15 10.19
N SER A 145 11.78 -17.25 11.09
CA SER A 145 12.86 -18.25 11.04
C SER A 145 12.37 -19.71 11.08
N SER A 146 11.15 -19.94 11.58
CA SER A 146 10.49 -21.25 11.62
C SER A 146 9.58 -21.49 10.40
N ASN A 147 9.70 -20.67 9.34
CA ASN A 147 8.91 -20.76 8.11
C ASN A 147 7.39 -20.61 8.33
N ALA A 148 6.98 -19.89 9.39
CA ALA A 148 5.58 -19.61 9.72
C ALA A 148 5.24 -18.12 9.48
N PHE A 149 3.94 -17.79 9.51
CA PHE A 149 3.45 -16.41 9.45
C PHE A 149 4.12 -15.55 10.52
N TYR A 150 4.53 -14.32 10.14
CA TYR A 150 5.27 -13.45 11.03
C TYR A 150 4.51 -12.16 11.31
N SER A 151 3.72 -12.16 12.38
CA SER A 151 2.94 -10.98 12.79
C SER A 151 3.82 -9.73 12.97
N SER A 152 4.97 -9.83 13.62
CA SER A 152 5.95 -8.73 13.77
C SER A 152 5.29 -7.39 14.15
N ASN A 153 4.64 -7.37 15.32
CA ASN A 153 3.91 -6.21 15.86
C ASN A 153 2.72 -5.72 15.01
N ALA A 154 2.29 -6.49 14.00
CA ALA A 154 1.10 -6.17 13.20
C ALA A 154 -0.23 -6.27 13.96
N GLY A 155 -0.23 -6.74 15.21
CA GLY A 155 -1.44 -6.90 16.01
C GLY A 155 -2.30 -8.12 15.64
N PHE A 156 -1.78 -9.04 14.83
CA PHE A 156 -2.42 -10.35 14.60
C PHE A 156 -2.03 -11.32 15.71
N THR A 157 -3.03 -11.97 16.33
CA THR A 157 -2.86 -13.07 17.29
C THR A 157 -2.77 -14.44 16.61
N THR A 158 -3.42 -14.58 15.45
CA THR A 158 -3.35 -15.73 14.56
C THR A 158 -3.12 -15.27 13.12
N ALA A 159 -2.60 -16.17 12.28
CA ALA A 159 -2.47 -15.86 10.86
C ALA A 159 -3.86 -15.62 10.23
N PRO A 160 -4.03 -14.57 9.40
CA PRO A 160 -5.21 -14.46 8.56
C PRO A 160 -5.27 -15.61 7.54
N ASP A 161 -6.42 -15.81 6.90
CA ASP A 161 -6.55 -16.77 5.80
C ASP A 161 -5.49 -16.50 4.72
N ALA A 162 -4.87 -17.57 4.21
CA ALA A 162 -3.83 -17.51 3.18
C ALA A 162 -4.27 -16.78 1.91
N LYS A 163 -5.58 -16.69 1.62
CA LYS A 163 -6.08 -15.92 0.46
C LYS A 163 -5.87 -14.40 0.59
N TYR A 164 -5.67 -13.90 1.81
CA TYR A 164 -5.58 -12.47 2.11
C TYR A 164 -4.15 -11.92 2.17
N TYR A 165 -3.12 -12.75 1.99
CA TYR A 165 -1.75 -12.26 2.02
C TYR A 165 -0.79 -13.06 1.15
N ASP A 166 0.26 -12.38 0.70
CA ASP A 166 1.37 -12.97 -0.01
C ASP A 166 2.52 -13.28 0.95
N SER A 167 2.90 -14.56 1.07
CA SER A 167 4.06 -14.94 1.88
C SER A 167 5.37 -14.92 1.09
N TYR A 168 6.46 -14.51 1.77
CA TYR A 168 7.83 -14.44 1.22
C TYR A 168 8.81 -15.21 2.09
N LYS A 169 9.89 -15.70 1.47
CA LYS A 169 10.92 -16.48 2.15
C LYS A 169 11.60 -15.66 3.26
N TYR A 170 11.84 -16.29 4.40
CA TYR A 170 12.63 -15.71 5.47
C TYR A 170 14.06 -15.41 4.99
N ASP A 171 14.53 -14.20 5.29
CA ASP A 171 15.93 -13.79 5.21
C ASP A 171 16.13 -12.59 6.12
N SER A 172 16.83 -12.81 7.23
CA SER A 172 17.19 -11.78 8.19
C SER A 172 18.56 -11.14 7.92
N SER A 173 19.29 -11.64 6.93
CA SER A 173 20.68 -11.25 6.65
C SER A 173 20.79 -10.15 5.61
N SER A 174 19.79 -10.01 4.74
CA SER A 174 19.85 -9.08 3.61
C SER A 174 18.48 -8.63 3.12
N ASN A 175 18.34 -7.31 2.97
CA ASN A 175 17.22 -6.68 2.28
C ASN A 175 17.40 -6.61 0.76
N LYS A 176 18.55 -7.07 0.24
CA LYS A 176 18.90 -7.07 -1.19
C LYS A 176 18.65 -8.41 -1.89
N THR A 177 18.15 -9.40 -1.16
CA THR A 177 17.89 -10.75 -1.69
C THR A 177 16.61 -10.75 -2.53
N HIS A 178 16.63 -10.07 -3.67
CA HIS A 178 15.52 -9.92 -4.62
C HIS A 178 15.03 -11.25 -5.22
N ALA A 179 15.83 -12.31 -5.10
CA ALA A 179 15.41 -13.66 -5.48
C ALA A 179 14.19 -14.16 -4.69
N ARG A 180 13.89 -13.54 -3.53
CA ARG A 180 12.69 -13.77 -2.73
C ARG A 180 11.41 -13.26 -3.38
N GLY A 181 11.51 -12.37 -4.36
CA GLY A 181 10.36 -11.78 -5.06
C GLY A 181 9.62 -12.77 -5.93
N LYS A 182 8.39 -12.39 -6.28
CA LYS A 182 7.53 -13.15 -7.18
C LYS A 182 7.42 -12.40 -8.51
N LEU A 183 7.04 -13.13 -9.55
CA LEU A 183 6.66 -12.51 -10.81
C LEU A 183 5.19 -12.08 -10.71
N GLY A 184 4.87 -10.92 -11.26
CA GLY A 184 3.54 -10.33 -11.28
C GLY A 184 3.24 -9.39 -10.11
N ASP A 185 4.04 -9.40 -9.04
CA ASP A 185 3.88 -8.49 -7.90
C ASP A 185 4.81 -7.27 -7.95
N ALA A 186 5.58 -7.09 -9.02
CA ALA A 186 6.54 -5.99 -9.16
C ALA A 186 7.60 -5.94 -8.04
N THR A 187 8.09 -7.10 -7.57
CA THR A 187 9.21 -7.19 -6.61
C THR A 187 10.47 -7.83 -7.18
N LYS A 188 10.44 -8.34 -8.42
CA LYS A 188 11.57 -9.06 -9.02
C LYS A 188 11.94 -8.59 -10.43
N GLU A 189 10.97 -8.41 -11.30
CA GLU A 189 11.13 -8.08 -12.71
C GLU A 189 11.19 -6.58 -12.99
N THR A 190 10.94 -5.75 -11.97
CA THR A 190 10.92 -4.28 -12.02
C THR A 190 12.22 -3.67 -11.47
N LEU A 191 13.32 -4.40 -11.62
CA LEU A 191 14.66 -4.00 -11.17
C LEU A 191 15.52 -3.65 -12.38
N ALA A 192 16.08 -2.44 -12.38
CA ALA A 192 17.19 -2.05 -13.25
C ALA A 192 18.52 -2.68 -12.80
N THR A 193 18.72 -2.88 -11.48
CA THR A 193 19.93 -3.53 -10.92
C THR A 193 19.54 -4.52 -9.83
N PHE A 194 19.66 -5.81 -10.13
CA PHE A 194 19.37 -6.88 -9.17
C PHE A 194 20.38 -6.88 -8.01
N GLY A 195 19.89 -6.98 -6.77
CA GLY A 195 20.76 -6.96 -5.57
C GLY A 195 21.14 -5.56 -5.08
N ASN A 196 20.51 -4.50 -5.61
CA ASN A 196 20.71 -3.12 -5.16
C ASN A 196 19.38 -2.52 -4.71
N THR A 197 19.35 -1.89 -3.53
CA THR A 197 18.15 -1.24 -2.99
C THR A 197 17.75 0.04 -3.72
N SER A 198 18.66 0.66 -4.47
CA SER A 198 18.33 1.77 -5.39
C SER A 198 18.25 1.28 -6.84
N GLY A 199 17.98 -0.01 -7.01
CA GLY A 199 17.99 -0.71 -8.28
C GLY A 199 16.61 -0.89 -8.90
N GLY A 200 15.55 -0.26 -8.39
CA GLY A 200 14.21 -0.31 -8.98
C GLY A 200 14.12 0.44 -10.32
N TRP A 201 13.08 0.16 -11.09
CA TRP A 201 12.71 1.02 -12.22
C TRP A 201 12.46 2.46 -11.74
N TYR A 202 12.81 3.43 -12.58
CA TYR A 202 12.74 4.86 -12.26
C TYR A 202 13.62 5.32 -11.08
N SER A 203 14.54 4.45 -10.63
CA SER A 203 15.35 4.64 -9.42
C SER A 203 14.58 4.45 -8.11
N ASP A 204 13.36 3.90 -8.18
CA ASP A 204 12.55 3.56 -7.01
C ASP A 204 13.32 2.66 -6.04
N TYR A 205 13.05 2.87 -4.74
CA TYR A 205 13.61 2.04 -3.69
C TYR A 205 13.08 0.60 -3.74
N ALA A 206 13.97 -0.38 -3.62
CA ALA A 206 13.73 -1.81 -3.81
C ALA A 206 14.38 -2.62 -2.69
N SER A 207 13.77 -2.62 -1.50
CA SER A 207 14.26 -3.32 -0.32
C SER A 207 13.26 -4.36 0.15
N PHE A 208 13.69 -5.61 0.22
CA PHE A 208 12.86 -6.68 0.77
C PHE A 208 12.71 -6.56 2.30
N PRO A 209 11.58 -7.05 2.85
CA PRO A 209 11.39 -7.15 4.29
C PRO A 209 12.49 -7.93 5.01
N GLY A 210 12.79 -7.51 6.24
CA GLY A 210 13.75 -8.13 7.16
C GLY A 210 13.12 -8.38 8.53
N SER A 211 13.91 -8.73 9.55
CA SER A 211 13.36 -9.13 10.86
C SER A 211 12.54 -8.04 11.55
N SER A 212 13.02 -6.79 11.56
CA SER A 212 12.33 -5.66 12.19
C SER A 212 11.17 -5.15 11.34
N ASP A 213 11.37 -5.14 10.03
CA ASP A 213 10.43 -4.62 9.03
C ASP A 213 9.95 -5.77 8.14
N SER A 214 9.12 -6.65 8.71
CA SER A 214 8.73 -7.95 8.14
C SER A 214 7.57 -7.89 7.15
N TRP A 215 6.96 -6.72 6.95
CA TRP A 215 5.85 -6.51 6.03
C TRP A 215 6.28 -5.68 4.83
N PHE A 216 5.54 -5.72 3.73
CA PHE A 216 5.80 -4.85 2.58
C PHE A 216 5.12 -3.49 2.74
N GLY A 217 5.92 -2.43 2.55
CA GLY A 217 5.46 -1.08 2.27
C GLY A 217 5.64 -0.75 0.78
N ARG A 218 4.74 0.09 0.24
CA ARG A 218 4.70 0.54 -1.15
C ARG A 218 4.41 2.05 -1.24
N GLY A 219 4.49 2.63 -2.44
CA GLY A 219 4.20 4.03 -2.77
C GLY A 219 5.27 5.04 -2.34
N GLY A 220 5.88 4.86 -1.17
CA GLY A 220 6.85 5.82 -0.64
C GLY A 220 6.19 6.97 0.12
N TYR A 221 7.00 7.72 0.85
CA TYR A 221 6.59 8.88 1.64
C TYR A 221 6.60 10.15 0.81
N TYR A 222 5.78 11.15 1.19
CA TYR A 222 5.73 12.44 0.48
C TYR A 222 7.10 13.13 0.32
N GLY A 223 8.05 12.83 1.21
CA GLY A 223 9.40 13.40 1.23
C GLY A 223 10.47 12.58 0.50
N ASP A 224 10.14 11.40 -0.04
CA ASP A 224 11.12 10.49 -0.66
C ASP A 224 11.58 10.96 -2.05
N GLY A 225 10.91 11.98 -2.63
CA GLY A 225 11.29 12.54 -3.92
C GLY A 225 11.28 11.46 -5.01
N THR A 226 12.41 11.30 -5.72
CA THR A 226 12.54 10.33 -6.83
C THR A 226 12.61 8.88 -6.38
N ASP A 227 12.76 8.61 -5.08
CA ASP A 227 12.78 7.23 -4.57
C ASP A 227 11.36 6.66 -4.39
N ALA A 228 10.33 7.54 -4.40
CA ALA A 228 8.91 7.20 -4.37
C ALA A 228 8.36 6.90 -5.77
N GLY A 229 7.48 5.91 -5.86
CA GLY A 229 6.96 5.48 -7.14
C GLY A 229 6.03 4.28 -7.04
N VAL A 230 5.44 3.90 -8.16
CA VAL A 230 4.54 2.75 -8.21
C VAL A 230 5.30 1.41 -8.12
N PHE A 231 6.60 1.41 -8.44
CA PHE A 231 7.45 0.22 -8.45
C PHE A 231 8.28 0.07 -7.17
N ILE A 232 8.21 1.05 -6.27
CA ILE A 232 8.86 0.99 -4.97
C ILE A 232 8.35 -0.22 -4.15
N PHE A 233 9.27 -0.82 -3.41
CA PHE A 233 8.94 -1.70 -2.29
C PHE A 233 9.98 -1.58 -1.19
N GLY A 234 9.50 -1.56 0.04
CA GLY A 234 10.32 -1.51 1.24
C GLY A 234 9.85 -2.52 2.28
N GLY A 235 10.74 -2.84 3.22
CA GLY A 235 10.31 -3.41 4.49
C GLY A 235 9.51 -2.35 5.26
N SER A 236 8.44 -2.77 5.92
CA SER A 236 7.63 -1.94 6.81
C SER A 236 7.41 -2.63 8.15
N TYR A 237 7.38 -1.80 9.19
CA TYR A 237 7.00 -2.20 10.54
C TYR A 237 5.50 -2.51 10.60
N GLY A 238 5.10 -3.53 11.36
CA GLY A 238 3.69 -3.93 11.49
C GLY A 238 2.85 -3.04 12.42
N GLY A 239 3.49 -2.35 13.36
CA GLY A 239 2.81 -1.57 14.39
C GLY A 239 2.18 -0.26 13.88
N ASP A 240 1.52 0.46 14.78
CA ASP A 240 1.01 1.80 14.53
C ASP A 240 2.15 2.80 14.38
N VAL A 241 2.20 3.45 13.22
CA VAL A 241 3.24 4.41 12.86
C VAL A 241 2.58 5.54 12.10
N ASP A 242 3.15 6.74 12.23
CA ASP A 242 2.57 7.98 11.77
C ASP A 242 2.59 8.14 10.25
N TYR A 243 3.50 7.54 9.51
CA TYR A 243 3.60 7.73 8.04
C TYR A 243 3.14 6.50 7.22
N TYR A 244 2.46 5.54 7.83
CA TYR A 244 1.94 4.36 7.13
C TYR A 244 0.41 4.35 7.07
N SER A 245 -0.12 4.13 5.86
CA SER A 245 -1.53 3.88 5.59
C SER A 245 -1.73 2.53 4.89
N ALA A 246 -2.85 2.34 4.21
CA ALA A 246 -3.22 1.12 3.51
C ALA A 246 -4.18 1.42 2.35
N ARG A 247 -4.37 0.41 1.48
CA ARG A 247 -5.38 0.43 0.42
C ARG A 247 -6.38 -0.69 0.59
N ALA A 248 -7.62 -0.40 0.24
CA ALA A 248 -8.66 -1.41 0.15
C ALA A 248 -8.85 -1.92 -1.27
N VAL A 249 -9.18 -3.20 -1.36
CA VAL A 249 -9.54 -3.92 -2.57
C VAL A 249 -10.91 -4.57 -2.36
N LEU A 250 -11.66 -4.67 -3.45
CA LEU A 250 -12.87 -5.48 -3.52
C LEU A 250 -12.69 -6.52 -4.63
N THR A 251 -12.99 -7.78 -4.40
CA THR A 251 -12.97 -8.85 -5.42
C THR A 251 -14.36 -9.43 -5.59
N ALA A 252 -14.78 -9.66 -6.84
CA ALA A 252 -16.06 -10.33 -7.10
C ALA A 252 -16.01 -11.76 -6.54
N GLU A 253 -17.07 -12.16 -5.84
CA GLU A 253 -17.32 -13.55 -5.42
C GLU A 253 -18.13 -14.30 -6.49
#